data_AF-A0A954GJM5-F1
#
_entry.id   AF-A0A954GJM5-F1
#
_cell.length_a   1.000
_cell.length_b   1.000
_cell.length_c   1.000
_cell.angle_alpha   90.00
_cell.angle_beta   90.00
_cell.angle_gamma   90.00
#
_symmetry.space_group_name_H-M   'P 1'
#
loop_
_entity.id
_entity.type
_entity.pdbx_description
1 polymer ?
#
loop_
_entity_poly.entity_id
_entity_poly.type
_entity_poly.pdbx_seq_one_letter_code
_entity_poly.pdbx_strand_id
1 'polypeptide(L)'
;MITAWKSWAGLLAMAALVGCSNTTPVEEARQDLREAQSEAHQEIAAAEQEAAEIRHEARRPVSGEEMREADQEAAETVQEAREEGQEEIIEAREELTEAQQEQRDDAQDEIEAAQQSVTSEEQDLQQAQQTLEDAEAKHQAAQDKLKTAKESGNEDAISDAQEEVSDAHETVKEVQQTVDAELKELEEARTRLAKAEDKLEQAQASN
;
A
#
# COMPACT_ATOMS: atom_id res chain seq x y z
N MET A 1 9.77 49.88 -28.50
CA MET A 1 10.60 48.90 -27.78
C MET A 1 10.05 47.53 -28.09
N ILE A 2 10.83 46.73 -28.82
CA ILE A 2 10.44 45.43 -29.37
C ILE A 2 11.02 44.38 -28.43
N THR A 3 10.19 43.63 -27.71
CA THR A 3 10.63 42.44 -26.97
C THR A 3 10.26 41.20 -27.75
N ALA A 4 11.31 40.50 -28.17
CA ALA A 4 11.27 39.28 -28.95
C ALA A 4 10.74 38.10 -28.12
N TRP A 5 9.72 37.41 -28.64
CA TRP A 5 9.41 36.04 -28.23
C TRP A 5 10.11 35.10 -29.20
N LYS A 6 11.12 34.38 -28.69
CA LYS A 6 11.73 33.23 -29.37
C LYS A 6 11.21 31.96 -28.72
N SER A 7 10.45 31.21 -29.49
CA SER A 7 10.22 29.78 -29.31
C SER A 7 11.52 28.99 -29.53
N TRP A 8 11.75 27.99 -28.68
CA TRP A 8 12.41 26.72 -29.00
C TRP A 8 11.85 25.69 -28.00
N ALA A 9 11.09 24.69 -28.45
CA ALA A 9 11.60 23.40 -28.94
C ALA A 9 12.56 22.83 -27.87
N GLY A 10 12.06 22.05 -26.91
CA GLY A 10 11.64 20.67 -27.15
C GLY A 10 12.88 19.78 -27.09
N LEU A 11 13.01 18.93 -26.06
CA LEU A 11 13.83 17.72 -26.06
C LEU A 11 13.53 16.88 -24.81
N LEU A 12 13.18 15.61 -25.09
CA LEU A 12 13.50 14.40 -24.34
C LEU A 12 12.88 14.20 -22.96
N ALA A 13 11.64 13.72 -22.97
CA ALA A 13 11.24 12.67 -22.05
C ALA A 13 11.98 11.37 -22.46
N MET A 14 13.14 11.11 -21.85
CA MET A 14 13.68 9.75 -21.80
C MET A 14 12.91 8.97 -20.75
N ALA A 15 11.86 8.28 -21.20
CA ALA A 15 11.30 7.16 -20.47
C ALA A 15 12.36 6.05 -20.41
N ALA A 16 13.11 5.99 -19.31
CA ALA A 16 13.90 4.84 -18.98
C ALA A 16 12.94 3.70 -18.60
N LEU A 17 12.56 2.90 -19.60
CA LEU A 17 12.06 1.54 -19.44
C LEU A 17 13.22 0.66 -18.93
N VAL A 18 13.59 0.83 -17.67
CA VAL A 18 14.25 -0.23 -16.92
C VAL A 18 13.10 -1.05 -16.33
N GLY A 19 12.84 -2.19 -16.96
CA GLY A 19 11.95 -3.20 -16.39
C GLY A 19 12.59 -3.76 -15.13
N CYS A 20 12.39 -3.08 -14.01
CA CYS A 20 12.22 -3.78 -12.75
C CYS A 20 10.87 -4.48 -12.89
N SER A 21 10.88 -5.80 -13.00
CA SER A 21 9.73 -6.60 -12.60
C SER A 21 9.41 -6.20 -11.16
N ASN A 22 8.45 -5.28 -11.00
CA ASN A 22 7.83 -4.96 -9.72
C ASN A 22 6.92 -6.13 -9.33
N THR A 23 7.48 -7.33 -9.25
CA THR A 23 6.77 -8.48 -8.71
C THR A 23 6.68 -8.29 -7.21
N THR A 24 5.47 -8.37 -6.68
CA THR A 24 5.29 -8.36 -5.22
C THR A 24 5.93 -9.59 -4.59
N PRO A 25 6.33 -9.57 -3.30
CA PRO A 25 6.93 -10.74 -2.63
C PRO A 25 6.08 -12.02 -2.79
N VAL A 26 4.76 -11.89 -2.79
CA VAL A 26 3.82 -13.00 -3.04
C VAL A 26 3.91 -13.55 -4.47
N GLU A 27 4.10 -12.69 -5.47
CA GLU A 27 4.26 -13.13 -6.87
C GLU A 27 5.58 -13.85 -7.12
N GLU A 28 6.65 -13.39 -6.47
CA GLU A 28 7.96 -14.04 -6.47
C GLU A 28 7.86 -15.43 -5.83
N ALA A 29 7.34 -15.54 -4.61
CA ALA A 29 7.16 -16.84 -3.96
C ALA A 29 6.21 -17.79 -4.73
N ARG A 30 5.21 -17.26 -5.45
CA ARG A 30 4.37 -18.06 -6.37
C ARG A 30 5.13 -18.55 -7.60
N GLN A 31 6.10 -17.78 -8.07
CA GLN A 31 6.98 -18.19 -9.16
C GLN A 31 7.92 -19.29 -8.66
N ASP A 32 8.52 -19.12 -7.49
CA ASP A 32 9.44 -20.08 -6.90
C ASP A 32 8.76 -21.43 -6.64
N LEU A 33 7.53 -21.42 -6.11
CA LEU A 33 6.73 -22.64 -5.98
C LEU A 33 6.46 -23.35 -7.33
N ARG A 34 6.27 -22.59 -8.41
CA ARG A 34 6.07 -23.16 -9.75
C ARG A 34 7.37 -23.73 -10.32
N GLU A 35 8.49 -23.08 -10.03
CA GLU A 35 9.82 -23.53 -10.41
C GLU A 35 10.17 -24.83 -9.69
N ALA A 36 10.05 -24.86 -8.35
CA ALA A 36 10.24 -26.06 -7.53
C ALA A 36 9.36 -27.24 -7.99
N GLN A 37 8.08 -27.00 -8.30
CA GLN A 37 7.21 -28.04 -8.88
C GLN A 37 7.73 -28.57 -10.23
N SER A 38 8.20 -27.67 -11.10
CA SER A 38 8.71 -28.04 -12.42
C SER A 38 10.04 -28.79 -12.33
N GLU A 39 10.92 -28.40 -11.41
CA GLU A 39 12.21 -29.03 -11.16
C GLU A 39 12.00 -30.43 -10.57
N ALA A 40 11.23 -30.56 -9.49
CA ALA A 40 10.85 -31.85 -8.92
C ALA A 40 10.25 -32.81 -9.96
N HIS A 41 9.38 -32.33 -10.85
CA HIS A 41 8.83 -33.16 -11.93
C HIS A 41 9.88 -33.62 -12.95
N GLN A 42 10.85 -32.78 -13.28
CA GLN A 42 11.94 -33.13 -14.19
C GLN A 42 12.90 -34.14 -13.56
N GLU A 43 13.24 -33.97 -12.29
CA GLU A 43 14.13 -34.87 -11.56
C GLU A 43 13.52 -36.25 -11.36
N ILE A 44 12.23 -36.32 -10.96
CA ILE A 44 11.51 -37.59 -10.89
C ILE A 44 11.48 -38.28 -12.27
N ALA A 45 11.27 -37.53 -13.35
CA ALA A 45 11.27 -38.10 -14.69
C ALA A 45 12.65 -38.60 -15.13
N ALA A 46 13.73 -37.93 -14.72
CA ALA A 46 15.11 -38.38 -14.95
C ALA A 46 15.43 -39.64 -14.13
N ALA A 47 15.07 -39.65 -12.85
CA ALA A 47 15.21 -40.81 -11.96
C ALA A 47 14.40 -42.01 -12.46
N GLU A 48 13.20 -41.81 -13.02
CA GLU A 48 12.40 -42.88 -13.62
C GLU A 48 13.05 -43.47 -14.89
N GLN A 49 13.76 -42.64 -15.67
CA GLN A 49 14.55 -43.12 -16.81
C GLN A 49 15.75 -43.94 -16.35
N GLU A 50 16.50 -43.45 -15.36
CA GLU A 50 17.64 -44.16 -14.77
C GLU A 50 17.20 -45.50 -14.15
N ALA A 51 16.11 -45.50 -13.38
CA ALA A 51 15.49 -46.71 -12.86
C ALA A 51 15.03 -47.70 -13.94
N ALA A 52 14.64 -47.22 -15.12
CA ALA A 52 14.31 -48.09 -16.26
C ALA A 52 15.59 -48.68 -16.89
N GLU A 53 16.68 -47.93 -16.95
CA GLU A 53 17.98 -48.40 -17.43
C GLU A 53 18.55 -49.47 -16.50
N ILE A 54 18.58 -49.23 -15.19
CA ILE A 54 19.01 -50.21 -14.16
C ILE A 54 18.29 -51.56 -14.35
N ARG A 55 16.95 -51.52 -14.47
CA ARG A 55 16.14 -52.72 -14.69
C ARG A 55 16.38 -53.38 -16.06
N HIS A 56 16.69 -52.59 -17.08
CA HIS A 56 16.97 -53.12 -18.42
C HIS A 56 18.34 -53.81 -18.48
N GLU A 57 19.36 -53.26 -17.82
CA GLU A 57 20.69 -53.87 -17.73
C GLU A 57 20.63 -55.21 -16.97
N ALA A 58 19.88 -55.26 -15.87
CA ALA A 58 19.63 -56.46 -15.09
C ALA A 58 18.79 -57.54 -15.81
N ARG A 59 18.31 -57.33 -17.04
CA ARG A 59 17.61 -58.37 -17.83
C ARG A 59 18.52 -59.30 -18.64
N ARG A 60 19.84 -59.08 -18.67
CA ARG A 60 20.80 -59.94 -19.41
C ARG A 60 21.41 -61.02 -18.52
N PRO A 61 21.55 -62.25 -19.01
CA PRO A 61 21.18 -63.49 -18.30
C PRO A 61 21.71 -63.53 -16.85
N VAL A 62 20.87 -63.12 -15.90
CA VAL A 62 21.19 -63.10 -14.46
C VAL A 62 20.19 -63.90 -13.64
N SER A 63 20.62 -64.28 -12.44
CA SER A 63 19.83 -64.98 -11.45
C SER A 63 18.67 -64.12 -10.94
N GLY A 64 17.65 -64.73 -10.33
CA GLY A 64 16.51 -63.97 -9.78
C GLY A 64 16.88 -63.01 -8.63
N GLU A 65 18.07 -63.16 -8.04
CA GLU A 65 18.58 -62.33 -6.94
C GLU A 65 19.09 -60.98 -7.45
N GLU A 66 19.87 -60.98 -8.53
CA GLU A 66 20.39 -59.76 -9.19
C GLU A 66 19.26 -58.88 -9.75
N MET A 67 18.18 -59.49 -10.25
CA MET A 67 16.99 -58.74 -10.70
C MET A 67 16.23 -58.08 -9.53
N ARG A 68 16.25 -58.71 -8.35
CA ARG A 68 15.63 -58.14 -7.14
C ARG A 68 16.46 -56.99 -6.57
N GLU A 69 17.79 -57.09 -6.62
CA GLU A 69 18.69 -55.99 -6.24
C GLU A 69 18.53 -54.79 -7.17
N ALA A 70 18.49 -55.00 -8.49
CA ALA A 70 18.24 -53.95 -9.47
C ALA A 70 16.85 -53.30 -9.33
N ASP A 71 15.81 -54.08 -9.03
CA ASP A 71 14.48 -53.54 -8.74
C ASP A 71 14.47 -52.69 -7.44
N GLN A 72 15.29 -53.05 -6.45
CA GLN A 72 15.44 -52.28 -5.22
C GLN A 72 16.19 -50.97 -5.47
N GLU A 73 17.33 -51.01 -6.16
CA GLU A 73 18.12 -49.84 -6.53
C GLU A 73 17.28 -48.85 -7.36
N ALA A 74 16.58 -49.35 -8.39
CA ALA A 74 15.67 -48.55 -9.21
C ALA A 74 14.51 -47.94 -8.41
N ALA A 75 14.06 -48.59 -7.35
CA ALA A 75 13.04 -48.04 -6.46
C ALA A 75 13.60 -46.98 -5.53
N GLU A 76 14.81 -47.17 -5.00
CA GLU A 76 15.52 -46.20 -4.15
C GLU A 76 15.82 -44.91 -4.93
N THR A 77 16.34 -44.98 -6.17
CA THR A 77 16.61 -43.79 -7.00
C THR A 77 15.35 -42.93 -7.24
N VAL A 78 14.22 -43.56 -7.58
CA VAL A 78 12.96 -42.83 -7.78
C VAL A 78 12.40 -42.32 -6.46
N GLN A 79 12.64 -43.03 -5.36
CA GLN A 79 12.20 -42.59 -4.04
C GLN A 79 12.98 -41.36 -3.57
N GLU A 80 14.30 -41.36 -3.69
CA GLU A 80 15.16 -40.23 -3.31
C GLU A 80 14.76 -38.95 -4.07
N ALA A 81 14.66 -39.02 -5.41
CA ALA A 81 14.23 -37.88 -6.22
C ALA A 81 12.81 -37.37 -5.87
N ARG A 82 11.93 -38.25 -5.37
CA ARG A 82 10.59 -37.85 -4.91
C ARG A 82 10.61 -37.21 -3.54
N GLU A 83 11.51 -37.62 -2.67
CA GLU A 83 11.66 -37.05 -1.33
C GLU A 83 12.28 -35.66 -1.44
N GLU A 84 13.40 -35.52 -2.17
CA GLU A 84 14.06 -34.23 -2.43
C GLU A 84 13.11 -33.23 -3.09
N GLY A 85 12.48 -33.61 -4.21
CA GLY A 85 11.53 -32.72 -4.87
C GLY A 85 10.27 -32.40 -4.04
N GLN A 86 9.89 -33.24 -3.07
CA GLN A 86 8.81 -32.92 -2.14
C GLN A 86 9.25 -31.91 -1.07
N GLU A 87 10.47 -32.03 -0.56
CA GLU A 87 11.05 -31.10 0.40
C GLU A 87 11.12 -29.69 -0.21
N GLU A 88 11.63 -29.54 -1.43
CA GLU A 88 11.68 -28.25 -2.13
C GLU A 88 10.29 -27.63 -2.36
N ILE A 89 9.30 -28.44 -2.76
CA ILE A 89 7.92 -27.95 -2.92
C ILE A 89 7.33 -27.50 -1.57
N ILE A 90 7.66 -28.18 -0.48
CA ILE A 90 7.20 -27.81 0.87
C ILE A 90 7.83 -26.48 1.28
N GLU A 91 9.14 -26.32 1.13
CA GLU A 91 9.87 -25.09 1.44
C GLU A 91 9.32 -23.90 0.64
N ALA A 92 9.19 -24.02 -0.68
CA ALA A 92 8.64 -22.94 -1.52
C ALA A 92 7.18 -22.60 -1.18
N ARG A 93 6.42 -23.57 -0.65
CA ARG A 93 5.04 -23.33 -0.19
C ARG A 93 4.98 -22.63 1.15
N GLU A 94 5.91 -22.93 2.06
CA GLU A 94 6.07 -22.21 3.32
C GLU A 94 6.43 -20.75 3.05
N GLU A 95 7.41 -20.49 2.18
CA GLU A 95 7.80 -19.14 1.75
C GLU A 95 6.62 -18.36 1.15
N LEU A 96 5.81 -18.99 0.29
CA LEU A 96 4.59 -18.37 -0.23
C LEU A 96 3.60 -18.01 0.88
N THR A 97 3.44 -18.88 1.88
CA THR A 97 2.52 -18.65 2.99
C THR A 97 3.00 -17.50 3.86
N GLU A 98 4.31 -17.43 4.12
CA GLU A 98 4.94 -16.35 4.86
C GLU A 98 4.81 -15.01 4.13
N ALA A 99 5.10 -14.96 2.83
CA ALA A 99 4.95 -13.76 2.02
C ALA A 99 3.49 -13.26 1.98
N GLN A 100 2.51 -14.18 1.90
CA GLN A 100 1.08 -13.83 1.99
C GLN A 100 0.69 -13.30 3.37
N GLN A 101 1.30 -13.82 4.44
CA GLN A 101 1.05 -13.35 5.78
C GLN A 101 1.65 -11.95 6.00
N GLU A 102 2.91 -11.75 5.64
CA GLU A 102 3.59 -10.45 5.74
C GLU A 102 2.83 -9.37 4.97
N GLN A 103 2.39 -9.65 3.74
CA GLN A 103 1.57 -8.71 2.97
C GLN A 103 0.25 -8.33 3.67
N ARG A 104 -0.39 -9.26 4.38
CA ARG A 104 -1.62 -8.98 5.13
C ARG A 104 -1.35 -8.17 6.39
N ASP A 105 -0.24 -8.45 7.07
CA ASP A 105 0.14 -7.76 8.30
C ASP A 105 0.54 -6.30 7.95
N ASP A 106 1.35 -6.10 6.90
CA ASP A 106 1.68 -4.77 6.37
C ASP A 106 0.43 -3.97 5.98
N ALA A 107 -0.53 -4.61 5.30
CA ALA A 107 -1.78 -3.94 4.93
C ALA A 107 -2.64 -3.57 6.14
N GLN A 108 -2.63 -4.37 7.21
CA GLN A 108 -3.32 -4.05 8.46
C GLN A 108 -2.66 -2.88 9.20
N ASP A 109 -1.33 -2.86 9.26
CA ASP A 109 -0.56 -1.77 9.85
C ASP A 109 -0.82 -0.45 9.12
N GLU A 110 -0.88 -0.47 7.78
CA GLU A 110 -1.26 0.70 6.98
C GLU A 110 -2.68 1.20 7.29
N ILE A 111 -3.64 0.29 7.48
CA ILE A 111 -5.02 0.66 7.88
C ILE A 111 -5.03 1.30 9.26
N GLU A 112 -4.34 0.73 10.24
CA GLU A 112 -4.28 1.29 11.58
C GLU A 112 -3.70 2.71 11.56
N ALA A 113 -2.58 2.91 10.86
CA ALA A 113 -1.98 4.22 10.70
C ALA A 113 -2.92 5.23 10.01
N ALA A 114 -3.64 4.79 8.97
CA ALA A 114 -4.59 5.65 8.27
C ALA A 114 -5.82 6.01 9.14
N GLN A 115 -6.33 5.08 9.95
CA GLN A 115 -7.41 5.33 10.91
C GLN A 115 -7.00 6.33 11.99
N GLN A 116 -5.77 6.21 12.50
CA GLN A 116 -5.21 7.18 13.44
C GLN A 116 -5.10 8.57 12.81
N SER A 117 -4.65 8.66 11.56
CA SER A 117 -4.61 9.92 10.82
C SER A 117 -6.00 10.54 10.69
N VAL A 118 -7.01 9.78 10.24
CA VAL A 118 -8.41 10.28 10.15
C VAL A 118 -8.89 10.80 11.50
N THR A 119 -8.62 10.07 12.58
CA THR A 119 -9.01 10.49 13.94
C THR A 119 -8.35 11.81 14.35
N SER A 120 -7.07 12.00 14.01
CA SER A 120 -6.35 13.26 14.27
C SER A 120 -6.95 14.42 13.50
N GLU A 121 -7.14 14.27 12.18
CA GLU A 121 -7.70 15.33 11.33
C GLU A 121 -9.15 15.69 11.74
N GLU A 122 -9.94 14.73 12.24
CA GLU A 122 -11.27 15.01 12.78
C GLU A 122 -11.20 15.88 14.05
N GLN A 123 -10.20 15.67 14.91
CA GLN A 123 -9.98 16.49 16.10
C GLN A 123 -9.52 17.91 15.73
N ASP A 124 -8.61 18.04 14.77
CA ASP A 124 -8.11 19.33 14.32
C ASP A 124 -9.21 20.15 13.64
N LEU A 125 -10.02 19.51 12.79
CA LEU A 125 -11.22 20.11 12.21
C LEU A 125 -12.21 20.58 13.30
N GLN A 126 -12.44 19.78 14.33
CA GLN A 126 -13.31 20.15 15.43
C GLN A 126 -12.79 21.39 16.19
N GLN A 127 -11.48 21.48 16.41
CA GLN A 127 -10.86 22.65 17.05
C GLN A 127 -10.96 23.91 16.17
N ALA A 128 -10.74 23.77 14.86
CA ALA A 128 -10.89 24.87 13.91
C ALA A 128 -12.34 25.38 13.86
N GLN A 129 -13.33 24.47 13.88
CA GLN A 129 -14.75 24.82 13.94
C GLN A 129 -15.12 25.56 15.23
N GLN A 130 -14.60 25.12 16.38
CA GLN A 130 -14.82 25.82 17.64
C GLN A 130 -14.21 27.23 17.62
N THR A 131 -13.02 27.37 17.03
CA THR A 131 -12.36 28.68 16.85
C THR A 131 -13.19 29.59 15.94
N LEU A 132 -13.84 29.04 14.90
CA LEU A 132 -14.72 29.79 14.02
C LEU A 132 -15.95 30.31 14.78
N GLU A 133 -16.57 29.47 15.60
CA GLU A 133 -17.71 29.88 16.44
C GLU A 133 -17.34 31.04 17.38
N ASP A 134 -16.17 30.95 18.02
CA ASP A 134 -15.65 32.03 18.89
C ASP A 134 -15.37 33.33 18.10
N ALA A 135 -14.85 33.23 16.89
CA ALA A 135 -14.59 34.38 16.02
C ALA A 135 -15.89 35.04 15.56
N GLU A 136 -16.90 34.25 15.17
CA GLU A 136 -18.22 34.73 14.80
C GLU A 136 -18.93 35.42 15.98
N ALA A 137 -18.82 34.86 17.19
CA ALA A 137 -19.36 35.48 18.40
C ALA A 137 -18.73 36.85 18.68
N LYS A 138 -17.40 36.99 18.51
CA LYS A 138 -16.71 38.28 18.65
C LYS A 138 -17.14 39.28 17.58
N HIS A 139 -17.26 38.84 16.33
CA HIS A 139 -17.73 39.68 15.25
C HIS A 139 -19.16 40.18 15.50
N GLN A 140 -20.06 39.32 16.00
CA GLN A 140 -21.41 39.73 16.39
C GLN A 140 -21.38 40.76 17.54
N ALA A 141 -20.56 40.53 18.56
CA ALA A 141 -20.40 41.48 19.67
C ALA A 141 -19.86 42.85 19.21
N ALA A 142 -18.93 42.87 18.25
CA ALA A 142 -18.43 44.10 17.63
C ALA A 142 -19.55 44.84 16.85
N GLN A 143 -20.41 44.10 16.13
CA GLN A 143 -21.56 44.70 15.45
C GLN A 143 -22.57 45.32 16.42
N ASP A 144 -22.83 44.66 17.55
CA ASP A 144 -23.73 45.17 18.59
C ASP A 144 -23.17 46.44 19.25
N LYS A 145 -21.85 46.48 19.49
CA LYS A 145 -21.16 47.70 19.95
C LYS A 145 -21.29 48.83 18.95
N LEU A 146 -21.07 48.57 17.66
CA LEU A 146 -21.21 49.58 16.60
C LEU A 146 -22.64 50.13 16.53
N LYS A 147 -23.64 49.26 16.68
CA LYS A 147 -25.04 49.69 16.75
C LYS A 147 -25.27 50.63 17.93
N THR A 148 -24.79 50.26 19.12
CA THR A 148 -24.91 51.07 20.35
C THR A 148 -24.20 52.42 20.21
N ALA A 149 -22.99 52.44 19.64
CA ALA A 149 -22.23 53.66 19.39
C ALA A 149 -22.99 54.61 18.45
N LYS A 150 -23.58 54.07 17.37
CA LYS A 150 -24.43 54.84 16.44
C LYS A 150 -25.66 55.43 17.12
N GLU A 151 -26.32 54.66 17.98
CA GLU A 151 -27.49 55.14 18.76
C GLU A 151 -27.12 56.25 19.75
N SER A 152 -25.88 56.24 20.27
CA SER A 152 -25.39 57.29 21.16
C SER A 152 -24.98 58.60 20.45
N GLY A 153 -24.74 58.54 19.14
CA GLY A 153 -24.27 59.69 18.34
C GLY A 153 -22.82 60.13 18.63
N ASN A 154 -22.04 59.32 19.35
CA ASN A 154 -20.64 59.59 19.64
C ASN A 154 -19.75 59.15 18.47
N GLU A 155 -19.22 60.11 17.71
CA GLU A 155 -18.41 59.85 16.50
C GLU A 155 -17.13 59.05 16.78
N ASP A 156 -16.43 59.33 17.88
CA ASP A 156 -15.21 58.61 18.27
C ASP A 156 -15.53 57.13 18.54
N ALA A 157 -16.58 56.87 19.33
CA ALA A 157 -17.02 55.51 19.64
C ALA A 157 -17.52 54.74 18.39
N ILE A 158 -18.06 55.45 17.39
CA ILE A 158 -18.46 54.84 16.12
C ILE A 158 -17.22 54.41 15.34
N SER A 159 -16.20 55.27 15.25
CA SER A 159 -14.95 54.96 14.55
C SER A 159 -14.27 53.74 15.16
N ASP A 160 -14.10 53.72 16.49
CA ASP A 160 -13.48 52.61 17.22
C ASP A 160 -14.25 51.29 17.01
N ALA A 161 -15.59 51.33 17.06
CA ALA A 161 -16.39 50.14 16.84
C ALA A 161 -16.41 49.67 15.38
N GLN A 162 -16.20 50.57 14.40
CA GLN A 162 -16.04 50.18 12.98
C GLN A 162 -14.73 49.44 12.75
N GLU A 163 -13.64 49.89 13.39
CA GLU A 163 -12.36 49.19 13.37
C GLU A 163 -12.49 47.80 14.01
N GLU A 164 -13.11 47.70 15.19
CA GLU A 164 -13.34 46.40 15.85
C GLU A 164 -14.16 45.42 14.99
N VAL A 165 -15.18 45.91 14.26
CA VAL A 165 -15.94 45.07 13.31
C VAL A 165 -15.06 44.63 12.14
N SER A 166 -14.22 45.51 11.61
CA SER A 166 -13.30 45.18 10.51
C SER A 166 -12.32 44.09 10.92
N ASP A 167 -11.67 44.25 12.07
CA ASP A 167 -10.69 43.31 12.59
C ASP A 167 -11.32 41.95 12.90
N ALA A 168 -12.51 41.95 13.52
CA ALA A 168 -13.23 40.72 13.81
C ALA A 168 -13.70 40.02 12.52
N HIS A 169 -14.09 40.77 11.49
CA HIS A 169 -14.46 40.21 10.18
C HIS A 169 -13.25 39.57 9.47
N GLU A 170 -12.10 40.22 9.52
CA GLU A 170 -10.85 39.65 8.98
C GLU A 170 -10.47 38.36 9.73
N THR A 171 -10.58 38.36 11.06
CA THR A 171 -10.36 37.16 11.89
C THR A 171 -11.28 36.01 11.48
N VAL A 172 -12.58 36.25 11.31
CA VAL A 172 -13.54 35.22 10.85
C VAL A 172 -13.10 34.64 9.51
N LYS A 173 -12.66 35.49 8.58
CA LYS A 173 -12.21 35.06 7.26
C LYS A 173 -10.95 34.18 7.34
N GLU A 174 -9.97 34.55 8.15
CA GLU A 174 -8.76 33.75 8.35
C GLU A 174 -9.09 32.39 8.97
N VAL A 175 -9.93 32.36 10.00
CA VAL A 175 -10.33 31.10 10.64
C VAL A 175 -11.15 30.21 9.70
N GLN A 176 -12.01 30.79 8.86
CA GLN A 176 -12.72 30.03 7.82
C GLN A 176 -11.74 29.36 6.85
N GLN A 177 -10.65 30.04 6.46
CA GLN A 177 -9.62 29.43 5.61
C GLN A 177 -8.92 28.27 6.31
N THR A 178 -8.70 28.36 7.63
CA THR A 178 -8.19 27.23 8.42
C THR A 178 -9.17 26.05 8.39
N VAL A 179 -10.46 26.27 8.64
CA VAL A 179 -11.48 25.21 8.56
C VAL A 179 -11.49 24.55 7.18
N ASP A 180 -11.39 25.33 6.10
CA ASP A 180 -11.33 24.81 4.74
C ASP A 180 -10.07 23.97 4.50
N ALA A 181 -8.94 24.34 5.11
CA ALA A 181 -7.70 23.56 5.06
C ALA A 181 -7.81 22.23 5.82
N GLU A 182 -8.33 22.26 7.05
CA GLU A 182 -8.54 21.03 7.86
C GLU A 182 -9.51 20.06 7.18
N LEU A 183 -10.56 20.56 6.52
CA LEU A 183 -11.46 19.74 5.72
C LEU A 183 -10.73 19.01 4.57
N LYS A 184 -9.77 19.69 3.94
CA LYS A 184 -8.97 19.11 2.86
C LYS A 184 -8.04 18.03 3.39
N GLU A 185 -7.36 18.26 4.52
CA GLU A 185 -6.48 17.26 5.14
C GLU A 185 -7.28 16.02 5.60
N LEU A 186 -8.47 16.21 6.17
CA LEU A 186 -9.38 15.12 6.49
C LEU A 186 -9.81 14.30 5.26
N GLU A 187 -10.10 14.96 4.13
CA GLU A 187 -10.42 14.27 2.87
C GLU A 187 -9.22 13.45 2.35
N GLU A 188 -8.01 14.00 2.44
CA GLU A 188 -6.79 13.29 2.07
C GLU A 188 -6.54 12.08 2.99
N ALA A 189 -6.72 12.23 4.30
CA ALA A 189 -6.60 11.14 5.26
C ALA A 189 -7.59 10.00 4.98
N ARG A 190 -8.86 10.34 4.69
CA ARG A 190 -9.88 9.35 4.30
C ARG A 190 -9.55 8.66 2.98
N THR A 191 -8.97 9.38 2.03
CA THR A 191 -8.48 8.79 0.77
C THR A 191 -7.34 7.80 1.02
N ARG A 192 -6.44 8.08 1.97
CA ARG A 192 -5.37 7.14 2.37
C ARG A 192 -5.96 5.89 3.03
N LEU A 193 -6.95 6.06 3.91
CA LEU A 193 -7.66 4.94 4.53
C LEU A 193 -8.32 4.03 3.48
N ALA A 194 -9.07 4.59 2.54
CA ALA A 194 -9.71 3.81 1.47
C ALA A 194 -8.69 3.01 0.65
N LYS A 195 -7.52 3.60 0.33
CA LYS A 195 -6.44 2.89 -0.38
C LYS A 195 -5.83 1.75 0.45
N ALA A 196 -5.70 1.93 1.76
CA ALA A 196 -5.20 0.89 2.65
C ALA A 196 -6.20 -0.27 2.77
N GLU A 197 -7.50 0.04 2.83
CA GLU A 197 -8.58 -0.95 2.78
C GLU A 197 -8.57 -1.75 1.47
N ASP A 198 -8.42 -1.07 0.32
CA ASP A 198 -8.30 -1.72 -1.00
C ASP A 198 -7.08 -2.66 -1.07
N LYS A 199 -5.95 -2.27 -0.46
CA LYS A 199 -4.74 -3.12 -0.39
C LYS A 199 -4.98 -4.37 0.45
N LEU A 200 -5.64 -4.24 1.60
CA LEU A 200 -5.97 -5.39 2.43
C LEU A 200 -6.91 -6.35 1.69
N GLU A 201 -7.91 -5.84 0.96
CA GLU A 201 -8.79 -6.68 0.14
C GLU A 201 -7.98 -7.46 -0.92
N GLN A 202 -7.03 -6.80 -1.60
CA GLN A 202 -6.14 -7.46 -2.56
C GLN A 202 -5.25 -8.53 -1.90
N ALA A 203 -4.69 -8.26 -0.72
CA ALA A 203 -3.89 -9.22 0.03
C ALA A 203 -4.72 -10.45 0.46
N GLN A 204 -5.98 -10.25 0.83
CA GLN A 204 -6.90 -11.32 1.19
C GLN A 204 -7.33 -12.15 -0.03
N ALA A 205 -7.62 -11.49 -1.16
CA ALA A 205 -7.99 -12.14 -2.42
C ALA A 205 -6.84 -12.94 -3.06
N SER A 206 -5.60 -12.70 -2.64
CA SER A 206 -4.41 -13.40 -3.13
C SER A 206 -4.13 -14.74 -2.41
N ASN A 207 -5.08 -15.25 -1.62
CA ASN A 207 -5.02 -16.60 -1.01
C ASN A 207 -5.53 -17.70 -1.94
#